data_AF-A0AAD1ZWB4-F1
#
_entry.id   AF-A0AAD1ZWB4-F1
#
_cell.length_a   1.000
_cell.length_b   1.000
_cell.length_c   1.000
_cell.angle_alpha   90.00
_cell.angle_beta   90.00
_cell.angle_gamma   90.00
#
_symmetry.space_group_name_H-M   'P 1'
#
loop_
_entity.id
_entity.type
_entity.pdbx_description
1 polymer ?
#
loop_
_entity_poly.entity_id
_entity_poly.type
_entity_poly.pdbx_seq_one_letter_code
_entity_poly.pdbx_strand_id
1 'polypeptide(L)'
;MPFVILSCYLNCELLIFPEPLDILEGWVLKLFGGVKKGSLIKPDTCLDGPIWKTGKIYKLEADKDVHSLNLSWTLPSLQEYYPTKAEEYFSHLLGHEGKGGLFFLLKARGRASSFVASVAKDGMYCSSIAYIFQIDIRLTDSGLEKPQFCLESAELVGAVRSPKVSKT
;
A
#
# COMPACT_ATOMS: atom_id res chain seq x y z
N MET A 1 16.48 -5.57 26.67
CA MET A 1 17.22 -6.51 25.77
C MET A 1 17.90 -5.66 24.71
N PRO A 2 19.23 -5.76 24.52
CA PRO A 2 19.95 -5.00 23.51
C PRO A 2 19.72 -5.57 22.11
N PHE A 3 19.77 -4.73 21.09
CA PHE A 3 19.69 -5.10 19.68
C PHE A 3 20.69 -4.28 18.87
N VAL A 4 21.28 -4.90 17.83
CA VAL A 4 22.16 -4.22 16.88
C VAL A 4 21.53 -4.35 15.49
N ILE A 5 21.34 -3.21 14.83
CA ILE A 5 20.89 -3.17 13.43
C ILE A 5 22.12 -3.01 12.55
N LEU A 6 22.41 -4.02 11.73
CA LEU A 6 23.37 -3.88 10.63
C LEU A 6 22.66 -3.46 9.37
N SER A 7 22.97 -2.25 8.91
CA SER A 7 22.60 -1.81 7.57
C SER A 7 23.80 -2.00 6.63
N CYS A 8 23.80 -3.06 5.83
CA CYS A 8 24.82 -3.30 4.82
C CYS A 8 24.22 -3.18 3.42
N TYR A 9 24.36 -1.99 2.81
CA TYR A 9 24.18 -1.59 1.40
C TYR A 9 22.96 -2.06 0.57
N LEU A 10 22.50 -3.30 0.70
CA LEU A 10 21.24 -3.84 0.15
C LEU A 10 20.51 -4.81 1.10
N ASN A 11 21.10 -5.23 2.22
CA ASN A 11 20.50 -6.13 3.19
C ASN A 11 20.62 -5.54 4.60
N CYS A 12 19.48 -5.40 5.29
CA CYS A 12 19.45 -5.13 6.72
C CYS A 12 19.28 -6.47 7.43
N GLU A 13 20.28 -6.88 8.20
CA GLU A 13 20.21 -8.09 9.02
C GLU A 13 20.03 -7.68 10.49
N LEU A 14 18.96 -8.16 11.10
CA LEU A 14 18.66 -7.92 12.52
C LEU A 14 19.20 -9.11 13.33
N LEU A 15 20.22 -8.85 14.15
CA LEU A 15 20.79 -9.85 15.05
C LEU A 15 20.28 -9.59 16.48
N ILE A 16 19.54 -10.55 17.02
CA ILE A 16 19.00 -10.50 18.39
C ILE A 16 19.74 -11.53 19.22
N PHE A 17 20.50 -11.07 20.20
CA PHE A 17 21.30 -11.92 21.09
C PHE A 17 21.21 -11.43 22.55
N PRO A 18 21.40 -12.33 23.53
CA PRO A 18 21.35 -11.98 24.95
C PRO A 18 22.61 -11.26 25.46
N GLU A 19 23.65 -11.15 24.63
CA GLU A 19 24.94 -10.54 24.99
C GLU A 19 24.89 -9.00 25.04
N PRO A 20 25.78 -8.34 25.80
CA PRO A 20 25.89 -6.89 25.84
C PRO A 20 26.29 -6.28 24.50
N LEU A 21 25.90 -5.03 24.28
CA LEU A 21 26.06 -4.30 23.02
C LEU A 21 27.51 -4.28 22.51
N ASP A 22 28.48 -4.11 23.41
CA ASP A 22 29.90 -4.04 23.08
C ASP A 22 30.42 -5.35 22.46
N ILE A 23 29.91 -6.51 22.93
CA ILE A 23 30.26 -7.82 22.38
C ILE A 23 29.65 -7.99 20.99
N LEU A 24 28.40 -7.55 20.83
CA LEU A 24 27.71 -7.61 19.54
C LEU A 24 28.42 -6.75 18.50
N GLU A 25 28.79 -5.51 18.84
CA GLU A 25 29.58 -4.65 17.95
C GLU A 25 30.90 -5.31 17.53
N GLY A 26 31.61 -5.94 18.48
CA GLY A 26 32.85 -6.66 18.20
C GLY A 26 32.68 -7.80 17.19
N TRP A 27 31.62 -8.60 17.32
CA TRP A 27 31.33 -9.68 16.36
C TRP A 27 30.97 -9.14 14.99
N VAL A 28 30.22 -8.06 14.95
CA VAL A 28 29.77 -7.41 13.73
C VAL A 28 30.93 -6.85 12.93
N LEU A 29 31.85 -6.14 13.58
CA LEU A 29 33.07 -5.64 12.96
C LEU A 29 33.96 -6.79 12.47
N LYS A 30 34.05 -7.88 13.23
CA LYS A 30 34.82 -9.06 12.85
C LYS A 30 34.26 -9.78 11.62
N LEU A 31 32.93 -9.92 11.53
CA LEU A 31 32.27 -10.70 10.48
C LEU A 31 32.02 -9.87 9.21
N PHE A 32 31.66 -8.59 9.36
CA PHE A 32 31.21 -7.73 8.26
C PHE A 32 32.14 -6.55 7.97
N GLY A 33 33.17 -6.30 8.78
CA GLY A 33 34.10 -5.18 8.58
C GLY A 33 34.90 -5.24 7.27
N GLY A 34 35.05 -6.43 6.68
CA GLY A 34 35.71 -6.63 5.40
C GLY A 34 34.83 -6.32 4.17
N VAL A 35 33.54 -6.01 4.35
CA VAL A 35 32.62 -5.76 3.24
C VAL A 35 32.92 -4.39 2.63
N LYS A 36 33.36 -4.38 1.38
CA LYS A 36 33.66 -3.13 0.64
C LYS A 36 32.38 -2.36 0.36
N LYS A 37 32.42 -1.05 0.60
CA LYS A 37 31.35 -0.10 0.26
C LYS A 37 31.14 -0.10 -1.26
N GLY A 38 29.99 -0.59 -1.73
CA GLY A 38 29.61 -0.53 -3.15
C GLY A 38 29.32 0.91 -3.59
N SER A 39 29.41 1.17 -4.90
CA SER A 39 29.00 2.47 -5.45
C SER A 39 27.50 2.67 -5.24
N LEU A 40 27.12 3.83 -4.69
CA LEU A 40 25.72 4.23 -4.54
C LEU A 40 25.18 4.62 -5.92
N ILE A 41 24.74 3.64 -6.69
CA ILE A 41 23.90 3.91 -7.85
C ILE A 41 22.51 4.15 -7.28
N LYS A 42 22.17 5.41 -7.01
CA LYS A 42 20.76 5.78 -6.77
C LYS A 42 20.06 5.59 -8.11
N PRO A 43 19.14 4.63 -8.26
CA PRO A 43 18.40 4.48 -9.51
C PRO A 43 17.68 5.79 -9.77
N ASP A 44 17.76 6.30 -11.00
CA ASP A 44 17.04 7.51 -11.36
C ASP A 44 15.54 7.20 -11.25
N THR A 45 14.86 7.82 -10.28
CA THR A 45 13.45 7.55 -9.97
C THR A 45 12.49 8.27 -10.91
N CYS A 46 13.02 8.99 -11.91
CA CYS A 46 12.25 9.67 -12.92
C CYS A 46 11.75 8.66 -13.96
N LEU A 47 10.70 7.90 -13.61
CA LEU A 47 9.93 7.17 -14.62
C LEU A 47 9.09 8.18 -15.40
N ASP A 48 9.38 8.33 -16.69
CA ASP A 48 8.53 9.07 -17.61
C ASP A 48 7.27 8.26 -17.95
N GLY A 49 6.26 8.33 -17.07
CA GLY A 49 4.91 7.84 -17.33
C GLY A 49 4.26 7.08 -16.18
N PRO A 50 2.94 6.87 -16.26
CA PRO A 50 2.20 6.12 -15.24
C PRO A 50 2.56 4.63 -15.29
N ILE A 51 2.64 3.98 -14.12
CA ILE A 51 2.97 2.54 -13.97
C ILE A 51 2.02 1.66 -14.80
N TRP A 52 0.76 2.08 -14.93
CA TRP A 52 -0.24 1.45 -15.79
C TRP A 52 -1.15 2.48 -16.45
N LYS A 53 -1.85 2.06 -17.51
CA LYS A 53 -2.88 2.89 -18.16
C LYS A 53 -4.10 2.99 -17.24
N THR A 54 -4.40 4.19 -16.77
CA THR A 54 -5.57 4.49 -15.93
C THR A 54 -6.89 4.41 -16.71
N GLY A 55 -8.02 4.28 -16.01
CA GLY A 55 -9.35 4.32 -16.63
C GLY A 55 -9.74 3.04 -17.38
N LYS A 56 -9.05 1.93 -17.13
CA LYS A 56 -9.38 0.62 -17.69
C LYS A 56 -10.05 -0.26 -16.65
N ILE A 57 -11.10 -0.95 -17.07
CA ILE A 57 -11.77 -1.98 -16.28
C ILE A 57 -11.34 -3.33 -16.83
N TYR A 58 -10.79 -4.17 -15.97
CA TYR A 58 -10.40 -5.54 -16.31
C TYR A 58 -11.43 -6.49 -15.71
N LYS A 59 -12.01 -7.34 -16.54
CA LYS A 59 -12.90 -8.43 -16.11
C LYS A 59 -12.16 -9.74 -16.26
N LEU A 60 -12.06 -10.49 -15.17
CA LEU A 60 -11.37 -11.77 -15.11
C LEU A 60 -12.36 -12.82 -14.61
N GLU A 61 -12.43 -13.95 -15.28
CA GLU A 61 -13.19 -15.10 -14.82
C GLU A 61 -12.33 -15.87 -13.81
N ALA A 62 -12.85 -16.04 -12.60
CA ALA A 62 -12.19 -16.83 -11.58
C ALA A 62 -12.61 -18.30 -11.71
N ASP A 63 -11.65 -19.21 -11.63
CA ASP A 63 -11.90 -20.66 -11.59
C ASP A 63 -12.56 -21.11 -10.27
N LYS A 64 -12.48 -20.26 -9.24
CA LYS A 64 -13.12 -20.45 -7.93
C LYS A 64 -14.29 -19.49 -7.77
N ASP A 65 -15.28 -19.88 -6.98
CA ASP A 65 -16.45 -19.06 -6.63
C ASP A 65 -16.07 -17.87 -5.73
N VAL A 66 -15.41 -16.88 -6.35
CA VAL A 66 -14.89 -15.68 -5.69
C VAL A 66 -15.23 -14.47 -6.52
N HIS A 67 -16.16 -13.66 -6.02
CA HIS A 67 -16.53 -12.38 -6.59
C HIS A 67 -15.77 -11.26 -5.87
N SER A 68 -14.76 -10.69 -6.53
CA SER A 68 -13.96 -9.58 -5.96
C SER A 68 -13.85 -8.42 -6.94
N LEU A 69 -14.05 -7.21 -6.43
CA LEU A 69 -13.83 -5.96 -7.15
C LEU A 69 -12.64 -5.25 -6.53
N ASN A 70 -11.58 -5.09 -7.31
CA ASN A 70 -10.35 -4.42 -6.89
C ASN A 70 -10.21 -3.10 -7.62
N LEU A 71 -10.02 -2.03 -6.86
CA LEU A 71 -9.83 -0.68 -7.36
C LEU A 71 -8.46 -0.19 -6.93
N SER A 72 -7.66 0.29 -7.88
CA SER A 72 -6.26 0.66 -7.64
C SER A 72 -5.96 2.06 -8.14
N TRP A 73 -5.33 2.86 -7.29
CA TRP A 73 -4.86 4.21 -7.62
C TRP A 73 -3.36 4.32 -7.38
N THR A 74 -2.68 4.96 -8.32
CA THR A 74 -1.27 5.31 -8.15
C THR A 74 -1.14 6.61 -7.36
N LEU A 75 -0.32 6.56 -6.31
CA LEU A 75 0.09 7.68 -5.48
C LEU A 75 1.58 7.98 -5.73
N PRO A 76 2.01 9.25 -5.58
CA PRO A 76 3.44 9.56 -5.55
C PRO A 76 4.13 8.84 -4.38
N SER A 77 5.45 8.73 -4.41
CA SER A 77 6.18 8.13 -3.27
C SER A 77 5.86 8.88 -1.97
N LEU A 78 5.40 8.13 -0.96
CA LEU A 78 5.05 8.67 0.35
C LEU A 78 6.17 8.50 1.38
N GLN A 79 7.35 8.03 0.96
CA GLN A 79 8.48 7.77 1.88
C GLN A 79 8.86 9.00 2.72
N GLU A 80 8.89 10.18 2.11
CA GLU A 80 9.20 11.44 2.81
C GLU A 80 8.11 11.84 3.82
N TYR A 81 6.87 11.39 3.60
CA TYR A 81 5.72 11.67 4.45
C TYR A 81 5.43 10.55 5.46
N TYR A 82 6.31 9.55 5.56
CA TYR A 82 6.18 8.43 6.50
C TYR A 82 5.81 8.82 7.94
N PRO A 83 6.36 9.91 8.53
CA PRO A 83 5.98 10.30 9.90
C PRO A 83 4.50 10.67 10.05
N THR A 84 3.88 11.20 8.99
CA THR A 84 2.47 11.61 8.99
C THR A 84 1.50 10.45 8.80
N LYS A 85 1.96 9.36 8.14
CA LYS A 85 1.14 8.18 7.79
C LYS A 85 -0.21 8.56 7.16
N ALA A 86 -0.22 9.55 6.27
CA ALA A 86 -1.44 10.06 5.64
C ALA A 86 -2.24 8.95 4.94
N GLU A 87 -1.55 7.99 4.33
CA GLU A 87 -2.15 6.83 3.69
C GLU A 87 -2.88 5.91 4.66
N GLU A 88 -2.37 5.76 5.88
CA GLU A 88 -3.00 4.96 6.93
C GLU A 88 -4.28 5.65 7.41
N TYR A 89 -4.23 6.98 7.57
CA TYR A 89 -5.42 7.77 7.89
C TYR A 89 -6.52 7.63 6.82
N PHE A 90 -6.17 7.75 5.52
CA PHE A 90 -7.13 7.54 4.44
C PHE A 90 -7.69 6.12 4.42
N SER A 91 -6.84 5.11 4.64
CA SER A 91 -7.24 3.71 4.74
C SER A 91 -8.27 3.50 5.85
N HIS A 92 -8.04 4.08 7.04
CA HIS A 92 -8.98 4.00 8.16
C HIS A 92 -10.29 4.73 7.89
N LEU A 93 -10.24 5.91 7.26
CA LEU A 93 -11.44 6.69 6.94
C LEU A 93 -12.33 5.96 5.94
N LEU A 94 -11.74 5.39 4.89
CA LEU A 94 -12.46 4.68 3.84
C LEU A 94 -12.90 3.29 4.27
N GLY A 95 -12.07 2.61 5.07
CA GLY A 95 -12.37 1.33 5.70
C GLY A 95 -13.31 1.41 6.90
N HIS A 96 -13.86 2.59 7.21
CA HIS A 96 -14.74 2.76 8.36
C HIS A 96 -16.06 1.99 8.16
N GLU A 97 -16.33 1.04 9.07
CA GLU A 97 -17.50 0.16 9.00
C GLU A 97 -18.78 0.75 9.64
N GLY A 98 -18.67 1.90 10.31
CA GLY A 98 -19.81 2.52 10.97
C GLY A 98 -20.84 3.12 10.01
N LYS A 99 -22.01 3.50 10.56
CA LYS A 99 -23.11 4.10 9.80
C LYS A 99 -22.62 5.31 9.00
N GLY A 100 -22.98 5.35 7.71
CA GLY A 100 -22.57 6.41 6.79
C GLY A 100 -21.29 6.11 6.01
N GLY A 101 -20.56 5.05 6.34
CA GLY A 101 -19.42 4.58 5.54
C GLY A 101 -19.83 3.90 4.24
N LEU A 102 -18.92 3.86 3.27
CA LEU A 102 -19.15 3.19 1.98
C LEU A 102 -19.46 1.70 2.16
N PHE A 103 -18.71 1.02 3.04
CA PHE A 103 -18.96 -0.40 3.33
C PHE A 103 -20.33 -0.62 3.96
N PHE A 104 -20.76 0.25 4.88
CA PHE A 104 -22.08 0.18 5.50
C PHE A 104 -23.20 0.24 4.45
N LEU A 105 -23.09 1.13 3.45
CA LEU A 105 -24.07 1.25 2.38
C LEU A 105 -24.11 -0.01 1.47
N LEU A 106 -22.95 -0.55 1.12
CA LEU A 106 -22.86 -1.77 0.31
C LEU A 106 -23.40 -3.00 1.05
N LYS A 107 -23.09 -3.10 2.35
CA LYS A 107 -23.57 -4.17 3.23
C LYS A 107 -25.06 -4.08 3.49
N ALA A 108 -25.60 -2.89 3.75
CA ALA A 108 -27.04 -2.65 3.96
C ALA A 108 -27.89 -3.03 2.73
N ARG A 109 -27.31 -2.96 1.54
CA ARG A 109 -27.95 -3.38 0.28
C ARG A 109 -27.70 -4.86 -0.07
N GLY A 110 -26.97 -5.59 0.78
CA GLY A 110 -26.62 -6.99 0.54
C GLY A 110 -25.68 -7.21 -0.63
N ARG A 111 -24.85 -6.22 -1.00
CA ARG A 111 -23.99 -6.23 -2.20
C ARG A 111 -22.52 -6.58 -1.95
N ALA A 112 -22.06 -6.39 -0.72
CA ALA A 112 -20.69 -6.71 -0.33
C ALA A 112 -20.67 -7.46 1.00
N SER A 113 -19.75 -8.43 1.10
CA SER A 113 -19.49 -9.20 2.32
C SER A 113 -18.27 -8.70 3.07
N SER A 114 -17.28 -8.14 2.36
CA SER A 114 -16.06 -7.58 2.94
C SER A 114 -15.57 -6.37 2.13
N PHE A 115 -14.87 -5.47 2.80
CA PHE A 115 -14.27 -4.27 2.24
C PHE A 115 -12.95 -4.01 2.94
N VAL A 116 -11.88 -3.83 2.16
CA VAL A 116 -10.56 -3.45 2.66
C VAL A 116 -10.08 -2.26 1.86
N ALA A 117 -9.63 -1.22 2.56
CA ALA A 117 -8.97 -0.08 1.95
C ALA A 117 -7.56 0.02 2.54
N SER A 118 -6.54 -0.05 1.70
CA SER A 118 -5.15 -0.02 2.19
C SER A 118 -4.18 0.45 1.12
N VAL A 119 -3.05 0.99 1.58
CA VAL A 119 -1.82 0.94 0.79
C VAL A 119 -1.11 -0.36 1.13
N ALA A 120 -0.87 -1.21 0.13
CA ALA A 120 -0.08 -2.42 0.35
C ALA A 120 1.36 -2.04 0.71
N LYS A 121 1.82 -2.48 1.89
CA LYS A 121 3.10 -2.07 2.50
C LYS A 121 4.30 -2.92 2.07
N ASP A 122 4.12 -3.87 1.15
CA ASP A 122 5.16 -4.78 0.70
C ASP A 122 5.44 -4.72 -0.82
N GLY A 123 6.63 -5.18 -1.21
CA GLY A 123 7.00 -5.48 -2.59
C GLY A 123 6.78 -4.35 -3.60
N MET A 124 6.06 -4.67 -4.68
CA MET A 124 5.81 -3.78 -5.83
C MET A 124 4.85 -2.62 -5.53
N TYR A 125 4.18 -2.61 -4.37
CA TYR A 125 3.14 -1.64 -4.05
C TYR A 125 3.64 -0.41 -3.29
N CYS A 126 4.86 -0.48 -2.75
CA CYS A 126 5.55 0.62 -2.10
C CYS A 126 6.99 0.73 -2.61
N SER A 127 7.30 1.80 -3.33
CA SER A 127 8.66 2.04 -3.83
C SER A 127 9.07 3.51 -3.67
N SER A 128 10.36 3.78 -3.86
CA SER A 128 10.87 5.15 -3.96
C SER A 128 10.29 5.94 -5.15
N ILE A 129 9.58 5.27 -6.05
CA ILE A 129 8.98 5.87 -7.24
C ILE A 129 7.49 6.16 -7.01
N ALA A 130 6.75 5.16 -6.54
CA ALA A 130 5.31 5.26 -6.40
C ALA A 130 4.74 4.29 -5.37
N TYR A 131 3.55 4.64 -4.89
CA TYR A 131 2.75 3.88 -3.96
C TYR A 131 1.43 3.49 -4.63
N ILE A 132 0.86 2.36 -4.24
CA ILE A 132 -0.41 1.88 -4.77
C ILE A 132 -1.42 1.82 -3.63
N PHE A 133 -2.50 2.60 -3.74
CA PHE A 133 -3.66 2.49 -2.87
C PHE A 133 -4.70 1.60 -3.50
N GLN A 134 -5.22 0.65 -2.74
CA GLN A 134 -6.18 -0.33 -3.22
C GLN A 134 -7.41 -0.38 -2.31
N ILE A 135 -8.55 -0.59 -2.96
CA ILE A 135 -9.79 -0.99 -2.30
C ILE A 135 -10.20 -2.34 -2.85
N ASP A 136 -10.29 -3.32 -1.98
CA ASP A 136 -10.68 -4.69 -2.28
C ASP A 136 -12.06 -4.94 -1.68
N ILE A 137 -13.05 -5.20 -2.54
CA ILE A 137 -14.44 -5.43 -2.15
C ILE A 137 -14.82 -6.85 -2.52
N ARG A 138 -15.18 -7.67 -1.52
CA ARG A 138 -15.77 -8.99 -1.77
C ARG A 138 -17.26 -8.82 -2.02
N LEU A 139 -17.69 -9.11 -3.24
CA LEU A 139 -19.08 -8.99 -3.66
C LEU A 139 -19.88 -10.24 -3.27
N THR A 140 -21.17 -10.04 -3.06
CA THR A 140 -22.17 -11.12 -3.04
C THR A 140 -22.72 -11.35 -4.44
N ASP A 141 -23.51 -12.40 -4.65
CA ASP A 141 -24.15 -12.68 -5.94
C ASP A 141 -24.99 -11.50 -6.43
N SER A 142 -25.72 -10.85 -5.52
CA SER A 142 -26.47 -9.62 -5.84
C SER A 142 -25.58 -8.43 -6.19
N GLY A 143 -24.38 -8.35 -5.60
CA GLY A 143 -23.35 -7.37 -5.96
C GLY A 143 -22.75 -7.61 -7.34
N LEU A 144 -22.60 -8.89 -7.73
CA LEU A 144 -22.08 -9.29 -9.03
C LEU A 144 -23.04 -8.96 -10.18
N GLU A 145 -24.35 -9.07 -9.97
CA GLU A 145 -25.35 -8.66 -10.97
C GLU A 145 -25.33 -7.16 -11.25
N LYS A 146 -24.87 -6.34 -10.29
CA LYS A 146 -24.88 -4.87 -10.36
C LYS A 146 -23.49 -4.28 -10.07
N PRO A 147 -22.46 -4.61 -10.86
CA PRO A 147 -21.10 -4.17 -10.60
C PRO A 147 -20.93 -2.67 -10.86
N GLN A 148 -21.74 -2.09 -11.76
CA GLN A 148 -21.75 -0.66 -12.09
C GLN A 148 -22.02 0.21 -10.86
N PHE A 149 -22.97 -0.19 -10.03
CA PHE A 149 -23.28 0.57 -8.83
C PHE A 149 -22.11 0.55 -7.83
N CYS A 150 -21.43 -0.58 -7.71
CA CYS A 150 -20.26 -0.72 -6.83
C CYS A 150 -19.09 0.15 -7.35
N LEU A 151 -18.92 0.22 -8.67
CA LEU A 151 -17.96 1.11 -9.32
C LEU A 151 -18.29 2.59 -9.06
N GLU A 152 -19.51 3.04 -9.33
CA GLU A 152 -19.95 4.42 -9.11
C GLU A 152 -19.78 4.85 -7.64
N SER A 153 -20.15 3.96 -6.71
CA SER A 153 -20.03 4.23 -5.27
C SER A 153 -18.56 4.41 -4.85
N ALA A 154 -17.63 3.78 -5.55
CA ALA A 154 -16.20 3.92 -5.30
C ALA A 154 -15.55 5.04 -6.14
N GLU A 155 -16.12 5.43 -7.27
CA GLU A 155 -15.71 6.66 -7.98
C GLU A 155 -15.96 7.90 -7.14
N LEU A 156 -17.00 7.93 -6.31
CA LEU A 156 -17.22 9.01 -5.34
C LEU A 156 -16.03 9.16 -4.36
N VAL A 157 -15.33 8.07 -4.05
CA VAL A 157 -14.09 8.10 -3.26
C VAL A 157 -12.94 8.67 -4.08
N GLY A 158 -12.83 8.30 -5.36
CA GLY A 158 -11.86 8.88 -6.30
C GLY A 158 -12.08 10.37 -6.57
N ALA A 159 -13.32 10.86 -6.52
CA ALA A 159 -13.69 12.25 -6.74
C ALA A 159 -13.24 13.20 -5.60
N VAL A 160 -12.83 12.66 -4.44
CA VAL A 160 -12.15 13.42 -3.39
C VAL A 160 -10.82 14.01 -3.90
N ARG A 161 -10.29 13.53 -5.03
CA ARG A 161 -9.05 13.97 -5.68
C ARG A 161 -9.16 15.30 -6.46
N SER A 162 -9.96 16.26 -5.99
CA SER A 162 -9.87 17.63 -6.52
C SER A 162 -10.25 18.69 -5.47
N PRO A 163 -9.36 19.04 -4.53
CA PRO A 163 -9.20 20.45 -4.26
C PRO A 163 -8.59 21.06 -5.53
N LYS A 164 -9.37 21.85 -6.26
CA LYS A 164 -8.79 22.91 -7.08
C LYS A 164 -7.98 23.77 -6.11
N VAL A 165 -6.70 23.47 -5.93
CA VAL A 165 -5.77 24.40 -5.31
C VAL A 165 -5.56 25.48 -6.36
N SER A 166 -6.44 26.48 -6.37
CA SER A 166 -6.19 27.74 -7.06
C SER A 166 -5.00 28.37 -6.34
N LYS A 167 -3.81 28.24 -6.92
CA LYS A 167 -2.72 29.13 -6.58
C LYS A 167 -3.17 30.54 -6.97
N THR A 168 -3.48 31.35 -5.97
CA THR A 168 -3.50 32.81 -6.05
C THR A 168 -2.11 33.29 -5.70
#